data_AF-A0A328RI97-F1
#
_entry.id   AF-A0A328RI97-F1
#
_cell.length_a   1.000
_cell.length_b   1.000
_cell.length_c   1.000
_cell.angle_alpha   90.00
_cell.angle_beta   90.00
_cell.angle_gamma   90.00
#
_symmetry.space_group_name_H-M   'P 1'
#
loop_
_entity.id
_entity.type
_entity.pdbx_description
1 polymer ?
#
loop_
_entity_poly.entity_id
_entity_poly.type
_entity_poly.pdbx_seq_one_letter_code
_entity_poly.pdbx_strand_id
1 'polypeptide(L)'
;MNEKLKIQVYRSNRQIAIQIIEDETGKVVVSGTTMSIDKTKKNSDIAIKLADQVSKKIKEKKLTKLTFNRGKYRYTGKIKVIADQMRKNGVKI
;
A
#
# COMPACT_ATOMS: atom_id res chain seq x y z
N MET A 1 21.52 9.51 7.03
CA MET A 1 20.57 8.38 7.10
C MET A 1 19.32 8.78 6.33
N ASN A 2 19.22 8.35 5.08
CA ASN A 2 17.96 8.47 4.33
C ASN A 2 17.26 7.13 4.53
N GLU A 3 16.41 7.02 5.56
CA GLU A 3 15.50 5.87 5.73
C GLU A 3 14.57 5.80 4.51
N LYS A 4 15.00 5.06 3.49
CA LYS A 4 14.24 4.86 2.27
C LYS A 4 13.26 3.72 2.51
N LEU A 5 12.08 4.09 2.99
CA LEU A 5 10.96 3.16 3.08
C LEU A 5 10.31 3.03 1.70
N LYS A 6 10.14 1.80 1.22
CA LYS A 6 9.52 1.49 -0.07
C LYS A 6 8.19 0.80 0.13
N ILE A 7 7.17 1.29 -0.56
CA ILE A 7 5.87 0.63 -0.66
C ILE A 7 5.91 -0.32 -1.83
N GLN A 8 5.95 -1.62 -1.59
CA GLN A 8 5.78 -2.64 -2.62
C GLN A 8 4.31 -3.05 -2.73
N VAL A 9 3.82 -3.10 -3.96
CA VAL A 9 2.51 -3.66 -4.28
C VAL A 9 2.68 -5.01 -4.97
N TYR A 10 1.99 -6.03 -4.45
CA TYR A 10 1.89 -7.35 -5.06
C TYR A 10 0.44 -7.61 -5.46
N ARG A 11 0.22 -8.01 -6.71
CA ARG A 11 -1.10 -8.34 -7.24
C ARG A 11 -1.08 -9.77 -7.79
N SER A 12 -1.94 -10.61 -7.23
CA SER A 12 -2.28 -11.91 -7.80
C SER A 12 -3.59 -11.84 -8.58
N ASN A 13 -4.00 -12.96 -9.16
CA ASN A 13 -5.29 -13.08 -9.84
C ASN A 13 -6.48 -12.90 -8.88
N ARG A 14 -6.29 -13.21 -7.59
CA ARG A 14 -7.38 -13.23 -6.59
C ARG A 14 -7.29 -12.10 -5.56
N GLN A 15 -6.11 -11.56 -5.32
CA GLN A 15 -5.83 -10.69 -4.18
C GLN A 15 -4.77 -9.64 -4.50
N ILE A 16 -4.76 -8.56 -3.71
CA ILE A 16 -3.72 -7.55 -3.71
C ILE A 16 -3.11 -7.49 -2.30
N ALA A 17 -1.80 -7.31 -2.23
CA ALA A 17 -1.06 -7.10 -1.01
C ALA A 17 -0.17 -5.86 -1.16
N ILE A 18 0.02 -5.16 -0.05
CA ILE A 18 0.91 -4.01 0.06
C ILE A 18 1.83 -4.25 1.24
N GLN A 19 3.12 -4.00 1.04
CA GLN A 19 4.14 -4.09 2.06
C GLN A 19 4.98 -2.83 2.07
N ILE A 20 5.40 -2.39 3.25
CA ILE A 20 6.32 -1.29 3.44
C ILE A 20 7.60 -1.88 3.99
N ILE A 21 8.67 -1.71 3.23
CA ILE A 21 9.96 -2.35 3.49
C ILE A 21 10.98 -1.24 3.71
N GLU A 22 11.81 -1.42 4.72
CA GLU A 22 12.98 -0.59 4.97
C GLU A 22 14.16 -1.06 4.12
N ASP A 23 14.74 -0.17 3.32
CA ASP A 23 15.84 -0.52 2.41
C ASP A 23 17.12 -0.98 3.14
N GLU A 24 17.42 -0.42 4.30
CA GLU A 24 18.68 -0.70 5.01
C GLU A 24 18.65 -2.09 5.68
N THR A 25 17.51 -2.49 6.23
CA THR A 25 17.37 -3.74 7.00
C THR A 25 16.63 -4.83 6.25
N GLY A 26 15.92 -4.49 5.16
CA GLY A 26 15.01 -5.39 4.46
C GLY A 26 13.76 -5.76 5.27
N LYS A 27 13.52 -5.14 6.43
CA LYS A 27 12.41 -5.50 7.32
C LYS A 27 11.09 -4.95 6.81
N VAL A 28 10.04 -5.76 6.92
CA VAL A 28 8.68 -5.34 6.64
C VAL A 28 8.12 -4.60 7.85
N VAL A 29 7.94 -3.30 7.71
CA VAL A 29 7.44 -2.43 8.78
C VAL A 29 5.91 -2.48 8.82
N VAL A 30 5.25 -2.46 7.67
CA VAL A 30 3.78 -2.51 7.58
C VAL A 30 3.39 -3.46 6.47
N SER A 31 2.33 -4.23 6.68
CA SER A 31 1.72 -5.05 5.65
C SER A 31 0.19 -4.96 5.69
N GLY A 32 -0.42 -5.17 4.53
CA GLY A 32 -1.86 -5.28 4.35
C GLY A 32 -2.19 -6.15 3.15
N THR A 33 -3.26 -6.93 3.24
CA THR A 33 -3.73 -7.76 2.12
C THR A 33 -5.24 -7.61 1.96
N THR A 34 -5.74 -7.85 0.75
CA THR A 34 -7.19 -7.93 0.51
C THR A 34 -7.81 -9.22 1.04
N MET A 35 -7.02 -10.15 1.59
CA MET A 35 -7.53 -11.37 2.21
C MET A 35 -8.17 -11.07 3.56
N SER A 36 -7.60 -10.12 4.32
CA SER A 36 -8.13 -9.63 5.59
C SER A 36 -9.26 -8.61 5.43
N ILE A 37 -9.69 -8.31 4.20
CA ILE A 37 -10.76 -7.36 3.93
C ILE A 37 -12.02 -8.14 3.59
N ASP A 38 -13.09 -7.87 4.32
CA ASP A 38 -14.38 -8.47 4.06
C ASP A 38 -14.92 -8.04 2.67
N LYS A 39 -15.11 -9.03 1.80
CA LYS A 39 -15.51 -8.87 0.39
C LYS A 39 -17.02 -8.87 0.20
N THR A 40 -17.80 -9.08 1.26
CA THR A 40 -19.27 -9.18 1.22
C THR A 40 -19.95 -7.86 0.81
N LYS A 41 -19.29 -6.71 1.01
CA LYS A 41 -19.79 -5.41 0.55
C LYS A 41 -19.55 -5.22 -0.95
N LYS A 42 -20.58 -5.54 -1.76
CA LYS A 42 -20.67 -5.17 -3.18
C LYS A 42 -20.37 -3.67 -3.35
N ASN A 43 -19.61 -3.34 -4.39
CA ASN A 43 -19.31 -1.98 -4.90
C ASN A 43 -18.22 -1.13 -4.23
N SER A 44 -17.53 -1.57 -3.17
CA SER A 44 -16.34 -0.83 -2.72
C SER A 44 -15.09 -1.40 -3.37
N ASP A 45 -14.35 -0.59 -4.13
CA ASP A 45 -13.06 -0.96 -4.69
C ASP A 45 -12.15 -1.49 -3.57
N ILE A 46 -11.90 -2.80 -3.57
CA ILE A 46 -11.12 -3.48 -2.52
C ILE A 46 -9.71 -2.87 -2.41
N ALA A 47 -9.22 -2.32 -3.52
CA ALA A 47 -7.98 -1.57 -3.61
C ALA A 47 -7.99 -0.29 -2.75
N ILE A 48 -9.10 0.45 -2.74
CA ILE A 48 -9.27 1.67 -1.93
C ILE A 48 -9.27 1.31 -0.44
N LYS A 49 -10.08 0.31 -0.04
CA LYS A 49 -10.13 -0.16 1.35
C LYS A 49 -8.75 -0.62 1.86
N LEU A 50 -8.00 -1.32 1.02
CA LEU A 50 -6.64 -1.73 1.34
C LEU A 50 -5.72 -0.52 1.53
N ALA A 51 -5.77 0.44 0.60
CA ALA A 51 -4.98 1.66 0.69
C ALA A 51 -5.31 2.46 1.97
N ASP A 52 -6.58 2.54 2.36
CA ASP A 52 -7.01 3.21 3.60
C ASP A 52 -6.47 2.52 4.84
N GLN A 53 -6.60 1.19 4.92
CA GLN A 53 -6.08 0.42 6.06
C GLN A 53 -4.56 0.57 6.20
N VAL A 54 -3.82 0.50 5.10
CA VAL A 54 -2.36 0.66 5.12
C VAL A 54 -1.98 2.10 5.47
N SER A 55 -2.71 3.09 4.95
CA SER A 55 -2.47 4.51 5.27
C SER A 55 -2.66 4.81 6.75
N LYS A 56 -3.63 4.19 7.42
CA LYS A 56 -3.81 4.32 8.87
C LYS A 56 -2.60 3.75 9.63
N LYS A 57 -2.16 2.53 9.29
CA LYS A 57 -0.96 1.91 9.89
C LYS A 57 0.31 2.73 9.67
N ILE A 58 0.46 3.35 8.49
CA ILE A 58 1.56 4.27 8.17
C ILE A 58 1.57 5.45 9.14
N LYS A 59 0.41 6.08 9.36
CA LYS A 59 0.26 7.22 10.27
C LYS A 59 0.52 6.85 11.71
N GLU A 60 0.01 5.71 12.16
CA GLU A 60 0.27 5.17 13.51
C GLU A 60 1.77 4.99 13.77
N LYS A 61 2.51 4.52 12.75
CA LYS A 61 3.97 4.38 12.79
C LYS A 61 4.74 5.66 12.46
N LYS A 62 4.05 6.79 12.24
CA LYS A 62 4.63 8.11 11.93
C LYS A 62 5.61 8.09 10.75
N LEU A 63 5.39 7.24 9.74
CA LEU A 63 6.27 7.16 8.57
C LEU A 63 5.97 8.34 7.63
N THR A 64 7.00 9.13 7.28
CA THR A 64 6.82 10.43 6.61
C THR A 64 7.31 10.47 5.17
N LYS A 65 8.32 9.68 4.81
CA LYS A 65 8.88 9.61 3.46
C LYS A 65 8.84 8.17 2.98
N LEU A 66 8.00 7.92 1.98
CA LEU A 66 7.83 6.60 1.39
C LEU A 66 8.00 6.73 -0.12
N THR A 67 8.59 5.73 -0.75
CA THR A 67 8.68 5.66 -2.22
C THR A 67 7.72 4.61 -2.72
N PHE A 68 6.81 4.96 -3.62
CA PHE A 68 5.89 4.00 -4.21
C PHE A 68 6.58 3.12 -5.26
N ASN A 69 6.75 1.84 -4.94
CA ASN A 69 7.30 0.84 -5.83
C ASN A 69 6.18 0.04 -6.52
N ARG A 70 5.94 0.37 -7.79
CA ARG A 70 4.99 -0.33 -8.68
C ARG A 70 5.44 -1.73 -9.11
N GLY A 71 6.70 -2.10 -8.86
CA GLY A 71 7.29 -3.37 -9.27
C GLY A 71 7.12 -3.64 -10.77
N LYS A 72 6.72 -4.86 -11.11
CA LYS A 72 6.45 -5.30 -12.50
C LYS A 72 5.12 -4.80 -13.07
N TYR A 73 4.29 -4.13 -12.28
CA TYR A 73 2.97 -3.71 -12.73
C TYR A 73 3.01 -2.35 -13.43
N ARG A 74 2.23 -2.19 -14.49
CA ARG A 74 1.98 -0.89 -15.12
C ARG A 74 1.22 -0.01 -14.12
N TYR A 75 1.58 1.28 -14.04
CA TYR A 75 0.88 2.25 -13.21
C TYR A 75 -0.48 2.60 -13.84
N THR A 76 -1.44 1.71 -13.69
CA THR A 76 -2.80 1.83 -14.24
C THR A 76 -3.79 1.04 -13.38
N GLY A 77 -5.08 1.26 -13.62
CA GLY A 77 -6.19 0.59 -12.94
C GLY A 77 -6.00 0.58 -11.42
N LYS A 78 -6.05 -0.61 -10.81
CA LYS A 78 -5.96 -0.80 -9.37
C LYS A 78 -4.66 -0.27 -8.74
N ILE A 79 -3.54 -0.30 -9.46
CA ILE A 79 -2.25 0.22 -8.93
C ILE A 79 -2.30 1.73 -8.79
N LYS A 80 -2.82 2.42 -9.81
CA LYS A 80 -3.03 3.86 -9.79
C LYS A 80 -4.03 4.25 -8.69
N VAL A 81 -5.15 3.52 -8.58
CA VAL A 81 -6.16 3.76 -7.53
C VAL A 81 -5.57 3.67 -6.12
N ILE A 82 -4.71 2.68 -5.84
CA ILE A 82 -4.04 2.54 -4.54
C ILE A 82 -3.16 3.75 -4.25
N ALA A 83 -2.30 4.13 -5.19
CA ALA A 83 -1.40 5.27 -5.02
C ALA A 83 -2.17 6.58 -4.85
N ASP A 84 -3.19 6.83 -5.66
CA ASP A 84 -4.00 8.03 -5.58
C ASP A 84 -4.76 8.10 -4.24
N GLN A 85 -5.27 6.96 -3.75
CA GLN A 85 -5.94 6.91 -2.44
C GLN A 85 -4.96 7.12 -1.27
N MET A 86 -3.76 6.55 -1.34
CA MET A 86 -2.72 6.80 -0.33
C MET A 86 -2.35 8.28 -0.26
N ARG A 87 -2.23 8.96 -1.42
CA ARG A 87 -2.00 10.41 -1.48
C ARG A 87 -3.16 11.20 -0.88
N LYS A 88 -4.41 10.84 -1.19
CA LYS A 88 -5.60 11.46 -0.57
C LYS A 88 -5.62 11.31 0.94
N ASN A 89 -5.14 10.18 1.45
CA ASN A 89 -5.00 9.94 2.89
C ASN A 89 -3.81 10.67 3.51
N GLY A 90 -3.07 11.50 2.79
CA GLY A 90 -1.95 12.28 3.31
C GLY A 90 -0.65 11.48 3.46
N VAL A 91 -0.54 10.31 2.83
CA VAL A 91 0.73 9.59 2.72
C VAL A 91 1.58 10.25 1.62
N LYS A 92 2.80 10.67 1.96
CA LYS A 92 3.74 11.27 0.99
C LYS A 92 4.50 10.17 0.24
N ILE A 93 4.10 9.94 -1.03
CA ILE A 93 4.60 8.90 -1.95
C ILE A 93 4.76 9.36 -3.40
#